data_AF-A0A1I1SY34-F1
#
_entry.id   AF-A0A1I1SY34-F1
#
_cell.length_a   1.000
_cell.length_b   1.000
_cell.length_c   1.000
_cell.angle_alpha   90.00
_cell.angle_beta   90.00
_cell.angle_gamma   90.00
#
_symmetry.space_group_name_H-M   'P 1'
#
loop_
_entity.id
_entity.type
_entity.pdbx_description
1 polymer ?
#
loop_
_entity_poly.entity_id
_entity_poly.type
_entity_poly.pdbx_seq_one_letter_code
_entity_poly.pdbx_strand_id
1 'polypeptide(L)'
;MKKIIAAVFIVGFSIILLYLFTDFFTKIKVKKPVGNYLSEHYGIKDGDFKILSAYENLLAGVDIETYIEIKQPYHTTTHVGVDPNSYEIDEEEGKEVFLDIFKGAYIQQHSDVLKQSEKIIKKYKLLSESPDAYQISRKNFYYYLKFTIDEQQAKELLIEFKQKQKLNTKKIIKTLNISESKINTHYEGVINFHFDYEVEKGKGNIPDIQSIMNDYEKSNVLTEGIYSIELQPRNPEEILDGDSSIIVFSVDQSGEFQVIKKLIR
;
A
#
# COMPACT_ATOMS: atom_id res chain seq x y z
N MET A 1 -25.80 -37.33 18.95
CA MET A 1 -24.44 -36.81 18.65
C MET A 1 -24.08 -36.83 17.16
N LYS A 2 -23.97 -38.00 16.47
CA LYS A 2 -23.61 -38.05 15.04
C LYS A 2 -24.49 -37.19 14.09
N LYS A 3 -25.82 -37.19 14.27
CA LYS A 3 -26.75 -36.39 13.46
C LYS A 3 -26.63 -34.87 13.70
N ILE A 4 -26.26 -34.46 14.91
CA ILE A 4 -26.06 -33.04 15.28
C ILE A 4 -24.74 -32.55 14.69
N ILE A 5 -23.67 -33.35 14.77
CA ILE A 5 -22.37 -33.05 14.15
C ILE A 5 -22.52 -32.94 12.63
N ALA A 6 -23.28 -33.84 11.98
CA ALA A 6 -23.55 -33.77 10.55
C ALA A 6 -24.36 -32.52 10.17
N ALA A 7 -25.37 -32.13 10.95
CA ALA A 7 -26.14 -30.92 10.71
C ALA A 7 -25.30 -29.65 10.87
N VAL A 8 -24.45 -29.56 11.89
CA VAL A 8 -23.51 -28.44 12.08
C VAL A 8 -22.51 -28.36 10.92
N PHE A 9 -22.00 -29.50 10.45
CA PHE A 9 -21.13 -29.54 9.27
C PHE A 9 -21.84 -29.07 8.00
N ILE A 10 -23.08 -29.52 7.75
CA ILE A 10 -23.84 -29.10 6.58
C ILE A 10 -24.14 -27.61 6.62
N VAL A 11 -24.62 -27.09 7.75
CA VAL A 11 -24.92 -25.65 7.90
C VAL A 11 -23.65 -24.81 7.77
N GLY A 12 -22.56 -25.19 8.44
CA GLY A 12 -21.28 -24.50 8.31
C GLY A 12 -20.72 -24.53 6.88
N PHE A 13 -20.80 -25.68 6.21
CA PHE A 13 -20.35 -25.82 4.82
C PHE A 13 -21.23 -25.04 3.84
N SER A 14 -22.55 -24.99 4.06
CA SER A 14 -23.47 -24.17 3.26
C SER A 14 -23.20 -22.67 3.42
N ILE A 15 -22.87 -22.19 4.62
CA ILE A 15 -22.49 -20.79 4.86
C ILE A 15 -21.18 -20.45 4.14
N ILE A 16 -20.18 -21.34 4.21
CA ILE A 16 -18.90 -21.16 3.50
C ILE A 16 -19.13 -21.14 1.98
N LEU A 17 -19.95 -22.05 1.45
CA LEU A 17 -20.31 -22.07 0.04
C LEU A 17 -20.99 -20.77 -0.39
N LEU A 18 -21.98 -20.29 0.38
CA LEU A 18 -22.65 -19.01 0.13
C LEU A 18 -21.66 -17.86 0.03
N TYR A 19 -20.72 -17.76 0.97
CA TYR A 19 -19.69 -16.71 0.98
C TYR A 19 -18.73 -16.80 -0.22
N LEU A 20 -18.34 -18.02 -0.63
CA LEU A 20 -17.51 -18.23 -1.81
C LEU A 20 -18.26 -17.91 -3.12
N PHE A 21 -19.56 -18.21 -3.18
CA PHE A 21 -20.38 -17.89 -4.34
C PHE A 21 -20.60 -16.38 -4.47
N THR A 22 -20.80 -15.65 -3.38
CA THR A 22 -20.99 -14.19 -3.44
C THR A 22 -19.77 -13.48 -4.03
N ASP A 23 -18.56 -13.75 -3.52
CA ASP A 23 -17.33 -13.16 -4.07
C ASP A 23 -17.11 -13.55 -5.55
N PHE A 24 -17.37 -14.81 -5.91
CA PHE A 24 -17.24 -15.27 -7.29
C PHE A 24 -18.19 -14.54 -8.25
N PHE A 25 -19.47 -14.40 -7.91
CA PHE A 25 -20.43 -13.69 -8.76
C PHE A 25 -20.16 -12.20 -8.83
N THR A 26 -19.77 -11.58 -7.72
CA THR A 26 -19.42 -10.15 -7.68
C THR A 26 -18.21 -9.87 -8.55
N LYS A 27 -17.16 -10.70 -8.49
CA LYS A 27 -15.99 -10.62 -9.39
C LYS A 27 -16.37 -10.65 -10.86
N ILE A 28 -17.31 -11.52 -11.25
CA ILE A 28 -17.76 -11.60 -12.65
C ILE A 28 -18.42 -10.29 -13.08
N LYS A 29 -19.25 -9.69 -12.22
CA LYS A 29 -19.96 -8.44 -12.50
C LYS A 29 -19.00 -7.27 -12.66
N VAL A 30 -18.04 -7.11 -11.73
CA VAL A 30 -17.13 -5.96 -11.72
C VAL A 30 -15.95 -6.10 -12.69
N LYS A 31 -15.70 -7.29 -13.24
CA LYS A 31 -14.53 -7.55 -14.12
C LYS A 31 -14.45 -6.61 -15.32
N LYS A 32 -15.56 -6.44 -16.06
CA LYS A 32 -15.57 -5.59 -17.26
C LYS A 32 -15.48 -4.10 -16.91
N PRO A 33 -16.25 -3.57 -15.95
CA PRO A 33 -16.09 -2.19 -15.48
C PRO A 33 -14.66 -1.87 -15.05
N VAL A 34 -14.06 -2.71 -14.21
CA VAL A 34 -12.66 -2.57 -13.76
C VAL A 34 -11.68 -2.62 -14.94
N GLY A 35 -11.85 -3.58 -15.86
CA GLY A 35 -10.99 -3.67 -17.05
C GLY A 35 -11.06 -2.42 -17.92
N ASN A 36 -12.26 -1.91 -18.17
CA ASN A 36 -12.47 -0.68 -18.94
C ASN A 36 -11.79 0.51 -18.26
N TYR A 37 -12.02 0.70 -16.97
CA TYR A 37 -11.41 1.78 -16.18
C TYR A 37 -9.88 1.71 -16.20
N LEU A 38 -9.31 0.53 -15.91
CA LEU A 38 -7.86 0.34 -15.90
C LEU A 38 -7.23 0.59 -17.28
N SER A 39 -7.91 0.17 -18.35
CA SER A 39 -7.47 0.41 -19.72
C SER A 39 -7.57 1.89 -20.10
N GLU A 40 -8.68 2.56 -19.81
CA GLU A 40 -8.92 3.94 -20.20
C GLU A 40 -8.05 4.93 -19.41
N HIS A 41 -7.94 4.74 -18.09
CA HIS A 41 -7.26 5.68 -17.21
C HIS A 41 -5.76 5.41 -17.14
N TYR A 42 -5.31 4.16 -17.24
CA TYR A 42 -3.90 3.78 -17.01
C TYR A 42 -3.26 3.01 -18.17
N GLY A 43 -4.03 2.59 -19.18
CA GLY A 43 -3.52 1.79 -20.31
C GLY A 43 -3.21 0.33 -19.95
N ILE A 44 -3.72 -0.15 -18.81
CA ILE A 44 -3.55 -1.54 -18.36
C ILE A 44 -4.57 -2.42 -19.09
N LYS A 45 -4.10 -3.45 -19.80
CA LYS A 45 -4.96 -4.25 -20.68
C LYS A 45 -5.61 -5.41 -19.95
N ASP A 46 -6.67 -5.94 -20.55
CA ASP A 46 -7.21 -7.23 -20.17
C ASP A 46 -6.12 -8.32 -20.23
N GLY A 47 -5.96 -9.05 -19.13
CA GLY A 47 -4.89 -10.06 -18.95
C GLY A 47 -3.69 -9.55 -18.14
N ASP A 48 -3.47 -8.24 -18.11
CA ASP A 48 -2.40 -7.61 -17.32
C ASP A 48 -2.79 -7.38 -15.86
N PHE A 49 -4.03 -7.70 -15.48
CA PHE A 49 -4.50 -7.64 -14.11
C PHE A 49 -5.34 -8.87 -13.73
N LYS A 50 -5.59 -9.03 -12.43
CA LYS A 50 -6.49 -10.03 -11.85
C LYS A 50 -7.22 -9.43 -10.66
N ILE A 51 -8.53 -9.62 -10.58
CA ILE A 51 -9.29 -9.30 -9.37
C ILE A 51 -9.01 -10.36 -8.30
N LEU A 52 -8.56 -9.92 -7.13
CA LEU A 52 -8.21 -10.73 -5.98
C LEU A 52 -9.44 -11.07 -5.12
N SER A 53 -10.25 -10.08 -4.82
CA SER A 53 -11.52 -10.14 -4.07
C SER A 53 -12.44 -9.03 -4.55
N ALA A 54 -13.74 -9.27 -4.50
CA ALA A 54 -14.75 -8.24 -4.67
C ALA A 54 -15.95 -8.53 -3.75
N TYR A 55 -16.29 -7.62 -2.87
CA TYR A 55 -17.39 -7.80 -1.92
C TYR A 55 -18.12 -6.50 -1.65
N GLU A 56 -19.42 -6.60 -1.40
CA GLU A 56 -20.24 -5.49 -0.95
C GLU A 56 -20.02 -5.29 0.56
N ASN A 57 -19.67 -4.07 0.98
CA ASN A 57 -19.63 -3.76 2.41
C ASN A 57 -21.06 -3.44 2.91
N LEU A 58 -21.85 -4.51 3.07
CA LEU A 58 -23.28 -4.47 3.42
C LEU A 58 -23.61 -3.69 4.71
N LEU A 59 -22.63 -3.51 5.62
CA LEU A 59 -22.82 -2.80 6.89
C LEU A 59 -22.61 -1.28 6.76
N ALA A 60 -21.92 -0.82 5.71
CA ALA A 60 -21.63 0.59 5.51
C ALA A 60 -22.49 1.22 4.40
N GLY A 61 -23.20 0.42 3.59
CA GLY A 61 -23.96 0.92 2.43
C GLY A 61 -23.04 1.48 1.33
N VAL A 62 -21.79 1.01 1.31
CA VAL A 62 -20.69 1.51 0.48
C VAL A 62 -20.54 0.61 -0.76
N ASP A 63 -19.87 1.18 -1.76
CA ASP A 63 -19.36 0.56 -2.97
C ASP A 63 -18.88 -0.90 -2.82
N ILE A 64 -18.88 -1.62 -3.95
CA ILE A 64 -18.25 -2.91 -4.07
C ILE A 64 -16.72 -2.71 -4.04
N GLU A 65 -16.15 -2.99 -2.88
CA GLU A 65 -14.72 -2.98 -2.63
C GLU A 65 -14.02 -4.02 -3.50
N THR A 66 -13.21 -3.56 -4.46
CA THR A 66 -12.58 -4.43 -5.45
C THR A 66 -11.07 -4.35 -5.38
N TYR A 67 -10.44 -5.42 -4.90
CA TYR A 67 -8.99 -5.53 -4.75
C TYR A 67 -8.39 -6.19 -5.99
N ILE A 68 -7.34 -5.58 -6.54
CA ILE A 68 -6.80 -5.92 -7.86
C ILE A 68 -5.29 -6.16 -7.75
N GLU A 69 -4.81 -7.18 -8.43
CA GLU A 69 -3.39 -7.40 -8.69
C GLU A 69 -3.10 -6.99 -10.14
N ILE A 70 -2.27 -5.98 -10.33
CA ILE A 70 -1.73 -5.58 -11.63
C ILE A 70 -0.41 -6.35 -11.80
N LYS A 71 -0.26 -7.08 -12.91
CA LYS A 71 0.91 -7.90 -13.23
C LYS A 71 1.88 -7.20 -14.18
N GLN A 72 1.35 -6.33 -15.05
CA GLN A 72 2.11 -5.59 -16.06
C GLN A 72 1.58 -4.15 -16.14
N PRO A 73 2.43 -3.16 -16.48
CA PRO A 73 3.87 -3.29 -16.75
C PRO A 73 4.71 -3.44 -15.47
N TYR A 74 4.11 -3.18 -14.31
CA TYR A 74 4.74 -3.30 -13.01
C TYR A 74 3.84 -4.09 -12.07
N HIS A 75 4.40 -5.08 -11.38
CA HIS A 75 3.64 -5.87 -10.41
C HIS A 75 3.27 -5.00 -9.21
N THR A 76 1.98 -4.92 -8.89
CA THR A 76 1.46 -4.22 -7.71
C THR A 76 0.08 -4.74 -7.33
N THR A 77 -0.43 -4.32 -6.17
CA THR A 77 -1.84 -4.46 -5.81
C THR A 77 -2.47 -3.08 -5.67
N THR A 78 -3.75 -2.96 -5.95
CA THR A 78 -4.53 -1.72 -5.80
C THR A 78 -5.96 -2.03 -5.41
N HIS A 79 -6.76 -0.99 -5.17
CA HIS A 79 -8.14 -1.07 -4.75
C HIS A 79 -8.97 -0.01 -5.50
N VAL A 80 -10.22 -0.34 -5.82
CA VAL A 80 -11.21 0.61 -6.34
C VAL A 80 -12.59 0.29 -5.76
N GLY A 81 -13.35 1.32 -5.38
CA GLY A 81 -14.79 1.23 -5.14
C GLY A 81 -15.56 1.18 -6.45
N VAL A 82 -16.55 0.30 -6.52
CA VAL A 82 -17.45 0.18 -7.68
C VAL A 82 -18.89 0.33 -7.20
N ASP A 83 -19.62 1.31 -7.74
CA ASP A 83 -21.02 1.53 -7.36
C ASP A 83 -21.85 0.25 -7.64
N PRO A 84 -22.62 -0.26 -6.66
CA PRO A 84 -23.31 -1.54 -6.80
C PRO A 84 -24.47 -1.52 -7.81
N ASN A 85 -24.97 -0.33 -8.19
CA ASN A 85 -26.11 -0.16 -9.09
C ASN A 85 -25.67 0.15 -10.53
N SER A 86 -24.78 1.13 -10.71
CA SER A 86 -24.28 1.58 -12.02
C SER A 86 -23.06 0.78 -12.50
N TYR A 87 -22.31 0.18 -11.56
CA TYR A 87 -20.98 -0.38 -11.80
C TYR A 87 -19.95 0.64 -12.30
N GLU A 88 -20.19 1.93 -12.07
CA GLU A 88 -19.19 2.98 -12.27
C GLU A 88 -18.15 2.92 -11.16
N ILE A 89 -16.93 3.35 -11.45
CA ILE A 89 -15.84 3.38 -10.48
C ILE A 89 -15.80 4.77 -9.85
N ASP A 90 -15.74 4.84 -8.53
CA ASP A 90 -15.49 6.11 -7.85
C ASP A 90 -14.06 6.57 -8.19
N GLU A 91 -13.97 7.58 -9.06
CA GLU A 91 -12.69 8.14 -9.49
C GLU A 91 -11.94 8.81 -8.33
N GLU A 92 -12.62 9.22 -7.26
CA GLU A 92 -11.97 9.78 -6.07
C GLU A 92 -11.22 8.71 -5.28
N GLU A 93 -11.82 7.53 -5.11
CA GLU A 93 -11.15 6.36 -4.52
C GLU A 93 -10.08 5.79 -5.47
N GLY A 94 -10.29 5.89 -6.78
CA GLY A 94 -9.35 5.47 -7.81
C GLY A 94 -8.07 6.30 -7.94
N LYS A 95 -7.98 7.46 -7.26
CA LYS A 95 -6.78 8.34 -7.27
C LYS A 95 -5.51 7.61 -6.82
N GLU A 96 -5.63 6.54 -6.02
CA GLU A 96 -4.49 5.77 -5.52
C GLU A 96 -3.87 4.80 -6.54
N VAL A 97 -4.59 4.41 -7.59
CA VAL A 97 -4.14 3.39 -8.55
C VAL A 97 -2.81 3.77 -9.21
N PHE A 98 -2.63 5.04 -9.58
CA PHE A 98 -1.36 5.48 -10.17
C PHE A 98 -0.20 5.41 -9.17
N LEU A 99 -0.42 5.76 -7.91
CA LEU A 99 0.61 5.66 -6.87
C LEU A 99 1.00 4.20 -6.61
N ASP A 100 0.04 3.28 -6.70
CA ASP A 100 0.32 1.84 -6.61
C ASP A 100 1.12 1.32 -7.82
N ILE A 101 0.84 1.80 -9.03
CA ILE A 101 1.65 1.50 -10.22
C ILE A 101 3.07 2.06 -10.05
N PHE A 102 3.20 3.30 -9.55
CA PHE A 102 4.49 3.91 -9.25
C PHE A 102 5.27 3.09 -8.20
N LYS A 103 4.59 2.63 -7.15
CA LYS A 103 5.14 1.72 -6.14
C LYS A 103 5.67 0.43 -6.77
N GLY A 104 4.90 -0.20 -7.65
CA GLY A 104 5.35 -1.38 -8.39
C GLY A 104 6.61 -1.12 -9.21
N ALA A 105 6.66 0.02 -9.92
CA ALA A 105 7.83 0.43 -10.68
C ALA A 105 9.06 0.66 -9.79
N TYR A 106 8.86 1.30 -8.63
CA TYR A 106 9.92 1.55 -7.66
C TYR A 106 10.47 0.24 -7.09
N ILE A 107 9.60 -0.67 -6.66
CA ILE A 107 9.97 -1.99 -6.13
C ILE A 107 10.86 -2.75 -7.13
N GLN A 108 10.47 -2.77 -8.40
CA GLN A 108 11.23 -3.44 -9.44
C GLN A 108 12.60 -2.78 -9.72
N GLN A 109 12.71 -1.46 -9.59
CA GLN A 109 13.91 -0.70 -9.94
C GLN A 109 14.88 -0.50 -8.77
N HIS A 110 14.40 -0.62 -7.52
CA HIS A 110 15.12 -0.32 -6.28
C HIS A 110 15.16 -1.53 -5.32
N SER A 111 15.46 -2.73 -5.86
CA SER A 111 15.46 -3.99 -5.10
C SER A 111 16.42 -4.02 -3.89
N ASP A 112 17.49 -3.24 -3.96
CA ASP A 112 18.48 -2.96 -2.91
C ASP A 112 17.86 -2.25 -1.71
N VAL A 113 16.99 -1.27 -1.94
CA VAL A 113 16.22 -0.60 -0.89
C VAL A 113 15.30 -1.59 -0.17
N LEU A 114 14.67 -2.51 -0.91
CA LEU A 114 13.79 -3.52 -0.32
C LEU A 114 14.56 -4.53 0.53
N LYS A 115 15.70 -5.03 0.03
CA LYS A 115 16.60 -5.90 0.80
C LYS A 115 17.10 -5.22 2.08
N GLN A 116 17.36 -3.91 2.04
CA GLN A 116 17.73 -3.17 3.23
C GLN A 116 16.56 -3.03 4.20
N SER A 117 15.36 -2.76 3.69
CA SER A 117 14.13 -2.68 4.48
C SER A 117 13.84 -4.01 5.20
N GLU A 118 14.01 -5.15 4.52
CA GLU A 118 13.89 -6.49 5.13
C GLU A 118 14.89 -6.72 6.27
N LYS A 119 16.15 -6.26 6.09
CA LYS A 119 17.17 -6.33 7.16
C LYS A 119 16.78 -5.47 8.36
N ILE A 120 16.25 -4.27 8.11
CA ILE A 120 15.75 -3.35 9.14
C ILE A 120 14.57 -3.99 9.89
N ILE A 121 13.56 -4.49 9.18
CA ILE A 121 12.40 -5.19 9.75
C ILE A 121 12.87 -6.30 10.70
N LYS A 122 13.81 -7.14 10.26
CA LYS A 122 14.37 -8.22 11.07
C LYS A 122 15.18 -7.71 12.27
N LYS A 123 16.03 -6.71 12.08
CA LYS A 123 16.92 -6.16 13.11
C LYS A 123 16.13 -5.56 14.27
N TYR A 124 15.08 -4.81 13.96
CA TYR A 124 14.25 -4.10 14.95
C TYR A 124 13.00 -4.89 15.35
N LYS A 125 12.83 -6.13 14.87
CA LYS A 125 11.66 -6.98 15.12
C LYS A 125 10.34 -6.28 14.79
N LEU A 126 10.34 -5.52 13.70
CA LEU A 126 9.15 -4.87 13.15
C LEU A 126 8.24 -5.94 12.54
N LEU A 127 6.96 -5.63 12.37
CA LEU A 127 6.03 -6.53 11.73
C LEU A 127 6.41 -6.73 10.25
N SER A 128 6.52 -7.97 9.81
CA SER A 128 6.76 -8.29 8.40
C SER A 128 5.49 -8.17 7.55
N GLU A 129 4.32 -8.23 8.18
CA GLU A 129 3.00 -8.10 7.58
C GLU A 129 2.15 -7.20 8.48
N SER A 130 1.32 -6.35 7.87
CA SER A 130 0.36 -5.55 8.61
C SER A 130 -0.83 -6.43 9.02
N PRO A 131 -1.35 -6.26 10.26
CA PRO A 131 -2.57 -6.91 10.70
C PRO A 131 -3.84 -6.24 10.13
N ASP A 132 -3.71 -5.10 9.45
CA ASP A 132 -4.86 -4.36 8.92
C ASP A 132 -5.57 -5.14 7.83
N ALA A 133 -6.90 -5.30 7.97
CA ALA A 133 -7.73 -6.00 6.99
C ALA A 133 -7.56 -5.46 5.56
N TYR A 134 -7.43 -4.13 5.42
CA TYR A 134 -7.15 -3.48 4.13
C TYR A 134 -5.83 -3.98 3.50
N GLN A 135 -4.76 -4.07 4.30
CA GLN A 135 -3.46 -4.55 3.81
C GLN A 135 -3.52 -6.05 3.50
N ILE A 136 -4.21 -6.84 4.33
CA ILE A 136 -4.42 -8.29 4.11
C ILE A 136 -5.15 -8.53 2.77
N SER A 137 -6.21 -7.79 2.48
CA SER A 137 -6.94 -7.86 1.20
C SER A 137 -6.05 -7.51 0.00
N ARG A 138 -5.04 -6.64 0.21
CA ARG A 138 -3.98 -6.30 -0.75
C ARG A 138 -2.76 -7.22 -0.70
N LYS A 139 -2.88 -8.40 -0.06
CA LYS A 139 -1.83 -9.41 0.13
C LYS A 139 -0.57 -8.88 0.83
N ASN A 140 -0.71 -7.86 1.68
CA ASN A 140 0.39 -7.20 2.38
C ASN A 140 1.51 -6.70 1.44
N PHE A 141 1.17 -6.38 0.18
CA PHE A 141 2.16 -6.07 -0.86
C PHE A 141 3.01 -4.85 -0.49
N TYR A 142 4.21 -5.12 0.03
CA TYR A 142 5.13 -4.12 0.60
C TYR A 142 4.38 -3.07 1.43
N TYR A 143 3.56 -3.52 2.39
CA TYR A 143 2.63 -2.67 3.14
C TYR A 143 3.30 -1.41 3.73
N TYR A 144 4.57 -1.56 4.13
CA TYR A 144 5.38 -0.52 4.75
C TYR A 144 5.84 0.58 3.79
N LEU A 145 5.67 0.41 2.47
CA LEU A 145 6.16 1.37 1.47
C LEU A 145 4.98 2.12 0.85
N LYS A 146 4.99 3.45 1.00
CA LYS A 146 3.95 4.36 0.50
C LYS A 146 4.56 5.56 -0.20
N PHE A 147 3.80 6.18 -1.11
CA PHE A 147 4.26 7.32 -1.89
C PHE A 147 3.31 8.50 -1.74
N THR A 148 3.87 9.68 -1.56
CA THR A 148 3.15 10.95 -1.61
C THR A 148 3.76 11.77 -2.72
N ILE A 149 3.03 11.91 -3.82
CA ILE A 149 3.44 12.75 -4.95
C ILE A 149 2.47 13.92 -5.01
N ASP A 150 2.98 15.12 -5.27
CA ASP A 150 2.16 16.27 -5.58
C ASP A 150 1.15 15.94 -6.70
N GLU A 151 -0.08 16.45 -6.58
CA GLU A 151 -1.17 16.07 -7.48
C GLU A 151 -0.86 16.45 -8.94
N GLN A 152 -0.27 17.62 -9.17
CA GLN A 152 0.10 18.07 -10.51
C GLN A 152 1.23 17.21 -11.08
N GLN A 153 2.26 16.92 -10.26
CA GLN A 153 3.34 16.02 -10.67
C GLN A 153 2.82 14.60 -10.98
N ALA A 154 1.89 14.07 -10.18
CA ALA A 154 1.27 12.77 -10.41
C ALA A 154 0.50 12.73 -11.73
N LYS A 155 -0.26 13.79 -12.05
CA LYS A 155 -0.97 13.92 -13.34
C LYS A 155 -0.02 13.93 -14.53
N GLU A 156 1.07 14.69 -14.45
CA GLU A 156 2.09 14.75 -15.52
C GLU A 156 2.76 13.39 -15.75
N LEU A 157 3.16 12.73 -14.66
CA LEU A 157 3.75 11.39 -14.73
C LEU A 157 2.75 10.35 -15.25
N LEU A 158 1.47 10.47 -14.92
CA LEU A 158 0.42 9.59 -15.45
C LEU A 158 0.26 9.78 -16.97
N ILE A 159 0.25 11.02 -17.47
CA ILE A 159 0.17 11.29 -18.92
C ILE A 159 1.34 10.63 -19.64
N GLU A 160 2.56 10.81 -19.13
CA GLU A 160 3.75 10.17 -19.70
C GLU A 160 3.68 8.65 -19.63
N PHE A 161 3.22 8.12 -18.50
CA PHE A 161 3.05 6.69 -18.29
C PHE A 161 2.04 6.10 -19.29
N LYS A 162 0.88 6.72 -19.50
CA LYS A 162 -0.11 6.23 -20.46
C LYS A 162 0.47 6.10 -21.86
N GLN A 163 1.30 7.06 -22.28
CA GLN A 163 1.94 7.06 -23.60
C GLN A 163 3.06 6.00 -23.73
N LYS A 164 3.91 5.87 -22.71
CA LYS A 164 5.14 5.07 -22.78
C LYS A 164 5.01 3.68 -22.16
N GLN A 165 3.97 3.47 -21.35
CA GLN A 165 3.77 2.30 -20.47
C GLN A 165 5.01 1.96 -19.65
N LYS A 166 5.74 3.00 -19.21
CA LYS A 166 7.03 2.87 -18.51
C LYS A 166 7.30 4.06 -17.60
N LEU A 167 7.80 3.78 -16.41
CA LEU A 167 8.30 4.74 -15.43
C LEU A 167 9.80 4.51 -15.21
N ASN A 168 10.57 5.59 -15.04
CA ASN A 168 11.97 5.52 -14.64
C ASN A 168 12.12 6.14 -13.25
N THR A 169 11.80 5.38 -12.21
CA THR A 169 11.75 5.89 -10.84
C THR A 169 13.12 6.38 -10.38
N LYS A 170 14.21 5.78 -10.86
CA LYS A 170 15.59 6.25 -10.59
C LYS A 170 15.85 7.69 -11.03
N LYS A 171 15.16 8.16 -12.07
CA LYS A 171 15.25 9.55 -12.54
C LYS A 171 14.18 10.45 -11.94
N ILE A 172 12.97 9.93 -11.76
CA ILE A 172 11.80 10.71 -11.36
C ILE A 172 11.91 11.14 -9.88
N ILE A 173 12.33 10.25 -8.99
CA ILE A 173 12.24 10.50 -7.53
C ILE A 173 12.95 11.78 -7.07
N LYS A 174 14.07 12.14 -7.70
CA LYS A 174 14.83 13.36 -7.36
C LYS A 174 14.18 14.65 -7.85
N THR A 175 13.18 14.57 -8.72
CA THR A 175 12.43 15.75 -9.22
C THR A 175 11.11 15.95 -8.49
N LEU A 176 10.76 15.05 -7.56
CA LEU A 176 9.52 15.10 -6.82
C LEU A 176 9.64 16.00 -5.60
N ASN A 177 8.64 16.84 -5.40
CA ASN A 177 8.54 17.73 -4.25
C ASN A 177 7.55 17.17 -3.22
N ILE A 178 7.70 17.59 -1.96
CA ILE A 178 6.71 17.31 -0.92
C ILE A 178 5.41 18.05 -1.31
N SER A 179 4.29 17.35 -1.25
CA SER A 179 2.97 17.98 -1.45
C SER A 179 2.61 18.84 -0.23
N GLU A 180 2.44 20.15 -0.43
CA GLU A 180 2.04 21.08 0.63
C GLU A 180 0.61 20.81 1.15
N SER A 181 -0.27 20.27 0.32
CA SER A 181 -1.68 20.03 0.68
C SER A 181 -1.91 18.82 1.58
N LYS A 182 -0.87 18.02 1.86
CA LYS A 182 -0.94 16.81 2.70
C LYS A 182 -0.14 16.91 4.01
N ILE A 183 0.25 18.13 4.41
CA ILE A 183 1.09 18.44 5.58
C ILE A 183 0.54 17.93 6.95
N ASN A 184 -0.70 17.45 7.02
CA ASN A 184 -1.30 16.84 8.22
C ASN A 184 -1.57 15.33 8.12
N THR A 185 -0.92 14.62 7.20
CA THR A 185 -1.07 13.16 7.06
C THR A 185 0.15 12.42 7.63
N HIS A 186 0.05 11.10 7.78
CA HIS A 186 1.13 10.22 8.22
C HIS A 186 2.30 10.13 7.19
N TYR A 187 2.11 10.60 5.96
CA TYR A 187 3.04 10.43 4.82
C TYR A 187 3.68 11.75 4.37
N GLU A 188 4.65 12.21 5.15
CA GLU A 188 5.23 13.56 5.03
C GLU A 188 6.43 13.68 4.07
N GLY A 189 6.95 12.56 3.57
CA GLY A 189 7.98 12.50 2.54
C GLY A 189 7.40 12.12 1.18
N VAL A 190 8.25 12.06 0.14
CA VAL A 190 7.83 11.52 -1.17
C VAL A 190 7.76 10.00 -1.12
N ILE A 191 8.80 9.39 -0.54
CA ILE A 191 8.91 7.95 -0.31
C ILE A 191 8.81 7.72 1.19
N ASN A 192 7.79 7.00 1.63
CA ASN A 192 7.43 6.87 3.03
C ASN A 192 7.56 5.40 3.46
N PHE A 193 8.41 5.15 4.44
CA PHE A 193 8.57 3.85 5.09
C PHE A 193 7.77 3.82 6.40
N HIS A 194 6.57 3.24 6.35
CA HIS A 194 5.67 3.07 7.49
C HIS A 194 5.86 1.68 8.11
N PHE A 195 6.56 1.60 9.23
CA PHE A 195 6.81 0.33 9.92
C PHE A 195 5.94 0.19 11.16
N ASP A 196 5.25 -0.94 11.25
CA ASP A 196 4.50 -1.32 12.45
C ASP A 196 5.40 -2.11 13.43
N TYR A 197 5.22 -1.90 14.73
CA TYR A 197 5.86 -2.73 15.77
C TYR A 197 4.89 -3.10 16.88
N GLU A 198 5.06 -4.30 17.46
CA GLU A 198 4.16 -4.83 18.48
C GLU A 198 4.58 -4.37 19.88
N VAL A 199 3.66 -3.69 20.58
CA VAL A 199 3.93 -3.09 21.89
C VAL A 199 4.16 -4.18 22.96
N GLU A 200 3.36 -5.24 22.97
CA GLU A 200 3.41 -6.28 24.01
C GLU A 200 4.64 -7.20 23.92
N LYS A 201 5.07 -7.57 22.70
CA LYS A 201 6.33 -8.30 22.49
C LYS A 201 7.56 -7.44 22.73
N GLY A 202 7.37 -6.11 22.77
CA GLY A 202 8.42 -5.12 22.93
C GLY A 202 8.93 -4.92 24.35
N LYS A 203 8.14 -5.21 25.41
CA LYS A 203 8.46 -4.97 26.84
C LYS A 203 9.57 -3.92 27.07
N GLY A 204 9.37 -2.70 26.55
CA GLY A 204 10.25 -1.54 26.80
C GLY A 204 11.32 -1.18 25.75
N ASN A 205 11.50 -1.92 24.65
CA ASN A 205 12.46 -1.55 23.59
C ASN A 205 11.75 -1.07 22.32
N ILE A 206 11.22 0.15 22.37
CA ILE A 206 10.74 0.86 21.17
C ILE A 206 11.96 1.13 20.26
N PRO A 207 11.94 0.72 18.99
CA PRO A 207 13.01 1.04 18.06
C PRO A 207 13.20 2.57 17.95
N ASP A 208 14.42 3.04 18.16
CA ASP A 208 14.72 4.45 17.92
C ASP A 208 14.71 4.74 16.41
N ILE A 209 13.83 5.65 16.00
CA ILE A 209 13.65 6.01 14.59
C ILE A 209 14.92 6.56 13.95
N GLN A 210 15.76 7.25 14.73
CA GLN A 210 17.04 7.76 14.24
C GLN A 210 17.98 6.61 13.88
N SER A 211 18.01 5.55 14.70
CA SER A 211 18.78 4.35 14.43
C SER A 211 18.36 3.64 13.14
N ILE A 212 17.07 3.66 12.79
CA ILE A 212 16.56 3.13 11.52
C ILE A 212 17.04 3.98 10.34
N MET A 213 16.93 5.31 10.43
CA MET A 213 17.43 6.22 9.40
C MET A 213 18.94 6.01 9.17
N ASN A 214 19.72 5.90 10.25
CA ASN A 214 21.16 5.66 10.19
C ASN A 214 21.52 4.31 9.54
N ASP A 215 20.65 3.29 9.62
CA ASP A 215 20.86 2.03 8.92
C ASP A 215 20.65 2.16 7.41
N TYR A 216 19.71 3.01 6.96
CA TYR A 216 19.60 3.36 5.54
C TYR A 216 20.82 4.15 5.08
N GLU A 217 21.24 5.15 5.84
CA GLU A 217 22.43 5.96 5.55
C GLU A 217 23.68 5.09 5.37
N LYS A 218 24.00 4.22 6.34
CA LYS A 218 25.16 3.31 6.27
C LYS A 218 25.12 2.34 5.10
N SER A 219 23.93 2.05 4.58
CA SER A 219 23.77 1.10 3.47
C SER A 219 23.96 1.75 2.09
N ASN A 220 23.88 3.08 1.99
CA ASN A 220 23.98 3.84 0.74
C ASN A 220 22.99 3.37 -0.36
N VAL A 221 21.84 2.80 0.02
CA VAL A 221 20.84 2.31 -0.95
C VAL A 221 19.84 3.38 -1.40
N LEU A 222 19.64 4.43 -0.59
CA LEU A 222 18.75 5.54 -0.93
C LEU A 222 19.50 6.53 -1.83
N THR A 223 18.89 6.90 -2.94
CA THR A 223 19.41 7.91 -3.87
C THR A 223 18.86 9.29 -3.54
N GLU A 224 19.34 10.33 -4.23
CA GLU A 224 18.82 11.70 -4.13
C GLU A 224 17.27 11.74 -4.12
N GLY A 225 16.70 12.41 -3.12
CA GLY A 225 15.25 12.47 -2.93
C GLY A 225 14.82 12.84 -1.51
N ILE A 226 13.51 12.82 -1.27
CA ILE A 226 12.90 13.14 0.03
C ILE A 226 12.17 11.93 0.57
N TYR A 227 12.49 11.56 1.80
CA TYR A 227 12.05 10.33 2.44
C TYR A 227 11.42 10.62 3.80
N SER A 228 10.54 9.73 4.23
CA SER A 228 10.14 9.65 5.63
C SER A 228 10.21 8.22 6.14
N ILE A 229 10.44 8.09 7.43
CA ILE A 229 10.20 6.86 8.18
C ILE A 229 9.16 7.20 9.23
N GLU A 230 8.19 6.32 9.39
CA GLU A 230 7.21 6.33 10.46
C GLU A 230 7.28 5.00 11.21
N LEU A 231 7.27 5.08 12.53
CA LEU A 231 7.15 3.94 13.43
C LEU A 231 5.83 4.01 14.16
N GLN A 232 4.94 3.09 13.82
CA GLN A 232 3.60 3.02 14.37
C GLN A 232 3.51 1.88 15.40
N PRO A 233 3.17 2.16 16.66
CA PRO A 233 2.83 1.10 17.61
C PRO A 233 1.54 0.39 17.19
N ARG A 234 1.53 -0.93 17.33
CA ARG A 234 0.36 -1.79 17.14
C ARG A 234 0.11 -2.63 18.39
N ASN A 235 -1.13 -2.58 18.86
CA ASN A 235 -1.69 -3.53 19.81
C ASN A 235 -2.76 -4.36 19.06
N PRO A 236 -2.65 -5.70 18.98
CA PRO A 236 -3.66 -6.55 18.35
C PRO A 236 -5.04 -6.49 19.02
N GLU A 237 -5.11 -6.10 20.31
CA GLU A 237 -6.33 -6.17 21.12
C GLU A 237 -7.02 -4.82 21.38
N GLU A 238 -6.41 -3.68 21.02
CA GLU A 238 -6.94 -2.34 21.33
C GLU A 238 -6.78 -1.32 20.18
N ILE A 239 -7.59 -0.25 20.23
CA ILE A 239 -7.46 0.93 19.37
C ILE A 239 -6.16 1.66 19.75
N LEU A 240 -5.21 1.71 18.81
CA LEU A 240 -4.02 2.57 18.73
C LEU A 240 -3.60 3.23 20.06
N ASP A 241 -2.89 2.49 20.91
CA ASP A 241 -2.35 3.05 22.16
C ASP A 241 -0.82 3.20 22.06
N GLY A 242 -0.37 4.40 21.67
CA GLY A 242 1.03 4.81 21.68
C GLY A 242 1.37 5.88 20.65
N ASP A 243 2.27 6.79 21.02
CA ASP A 243 2.75 7.83 20.13
C ASP A 243 3.56 7.22 18.97
N SER A 244 3.16 7.55 17.75
CA SER A 244 3.93 7.30 16.53
C SER A 244 5.15 8.21 16.49
N SER A 245 6.26 7.71 15.94
CA SER A 245 7.45 8.54 15.67
C SER A 245 7.60 8.72 14.17
N ILE A 246 7.87 9.94 13.74
CA ILE A 246 8.07 10.26 12.31
C ILE A 246 9.39 11.02 12.17
N ILE A 247 10.19 10.66 11.17
CA ILE A 247 11.37 11.42 10.75
C ILE A 247 11.30 11.65 9.24
N VAL A 248 11.48 12.90 8.83
CA VAL A 248 11.54 13.30 7.42
C VAL A 248 12.94 13.82 7.15
N PHE A 249 13.53 13.35 6.05
CA PHE A 249 14.89 13.67 5.68
C PHE A 249 15.04 13.72 4.15
N SER A 250 16.01 14.50 3.69
CA SER A 250 16.48 14.46 2.31
C SER A 250 17.78 13.66 2.21
N VAL A 251 18.00 13.09 1.02
CA VAL A 251 19.30 12.56 0.60
C VAL A 251 19.75 13.41 -0.58
N ASP A 252 20.98 13.90 -0.55
CA ASP A 252 21.51 14.72 -1.64
C ASP A 252 22.22 13.87 -2.72
N GLN A 253 22.85 14.54 -3.70
CA GLN A 253 23.57 13.87 -4.80
C GLN A 253 24.82 13.10 -4.34
N SER A 254 25.42 13.50 -3.23
CA SER A 254 26.58 12.83 -2.65
C SER A 254 26.19 11.61 -1.80
N GLY A 255 24.89 11.46 -1.49
CA GLY A 255 24.36 10.45 -0.60
C GLY A 255 24.31 10.91 0.86
N GLU A 256 24.51 12.20 1.14
CA GLU A 256 24.44 12.76 2.49
C GLU A 256 22.99 12.93 2.93
N PHE A 257 22.70 12.53 4.17
CA PHE A 257 21.37 12.60 4.76
C PHE A 257 21.22 13.91 5.54
N GLN A 258 20.12 14.63 5.33
CA GLN A 258 19.79 15.84 6.08
C GLN A 258 18.40 15.72 6.67
N VAL A 259 18.30 15.77 8.00
CA VAL A 259 17.02 15.73 8.70
C VAL A 259 16.28 17.05 8.47
N ILE A 260 15.05 16.97 7.96
CA ILE A 260 14.17 18.10 7.73
C ILE A 260 13.30 18.34 8.97
N LYS A 261 12.68 17.27 9.49
CA LYS A 261 11.88 17.32 10.72
C LYS A 261 11.80 15.96 11.41
N LYS A 262 11.55 16.00 12.72
CA LYS A 262 11.27 14.84 13.56
C LYS A 262 10.05 15.15 14.43
N LEU A 263 9.10 14.24 14.49
CA LEU A 263 7.84 14.37 15.22
C LEU A 263 7.61 13.14 16.09
N ILE A 264 6.95 13.36 17.22
CA ILE A 264 6.32 12.32 18.04
C ILE A 264 4.85 12.73 18.10
N ARG A 265 3.95 11.83 17.69
CA ARG A 265 2.52 12.09 17.47
C ARG A 265 1.66 11.10 18.20
#